data_AF-A0A328RKG3-F1
#
_entry.id   AF-A0A328RKG3-F1
#
_cell.length_a   1.000
_cell.length_b   1.000
_cell.length_c   1.000
_cell.angle_alpha   90.00
_cell.angle_beta   90.00
_cell.angle_gamma   90.00
#
_symmetry.space_group_name_H-M   'P 1'
#
loop_
_entity.id
_entity.type
_entity.pdbx_description
1 polymer ?
#
loop_
_entity_poly.entity_id
_entity_poly.type
_entity_poly.pdbx_seq_one_letter_code
_entity_poly.pdbx_strand_id
1 'polypeptide(L)'
;MSKKKIKRGLVLTGGGARGAYQVGALIAIAEICKDLNIDNPFQVISGSSAGAINSMFMAANAHRFHDGAKQLKSLWEEMYVNNIYKSNFTSLMKTGFRFILELSLGGLYKKKQARALLDTSPLKGLIEKNINFSNVQKNIDSGILHGVSVTAMNYTTGNSRI
;
A
#
# COMPACT_ATOMS: atom_id res chain seq x y z
N MET A 1 29.25 -23.91 8.52
CA MET A 1 28.73 -22.53 8.66
C MET A 1 27.52 -22.37 7.76
N SER A 2 26.33 -22.14 8.32
CA SER A 2 25.12 -21.85 7.54
C SER A 2 25.26 -20.47 6.87
N LYS A 3 25.16 -20.39 5.54
CA LYS A 3 25.15 -19.10 4.82
C LYS A 3 23.95 -18.28 5.32
N LYS A 4 24.21 -17.09 5.85
CA LYS A 4 23.16 -16.14 6.27
C LYS A 4 22.24 -15.86 5.09
N LYS A 5 20.98 -16.27 5.18
CA LYS A 5 19.98 -16.08 4.12
C LYS A 5 19.75 -14.58 3.92
N ILE A 6 20.06 -14.06 2.74
CA ILE A 6 19.88 -12.64 2.40
C ILE A 6 18.38 -12.37 2.31
N LYS A 7 17.89 -11.40 3.10
CA LYS A 7 16.51 -10.92 3.03
C LYS A 7 16.43 -9.79 2.01
N ARG A 8 15.45 -9.86 1.11
CA ARG A 8 15.21 -8.84 0.09
C ARG A 8 14.02 -7.97 0.49
N GLY A 9 14.14 -6.67 0.25
CA GLY A 9 13.13 -5.67 0.59
C GLY A 9 12.35 -5.17 -0.62
N LEU A 10 11.06 -4.92 -0.44
CA LEU A 10 10.18 -4.20 -1.36
C LEU A 10 9.81 -2.85 -0.74
N VAL A 11 10.09 -1.75 -1.44
CA VAL A 11 9.76 -0.39 -0.97
C VAL A 11 8.80 0.26 -1.95
N LEU A 12 7.58 0.57 -1.50
CA LEU A 12 6.52 1.17 -2.30
C LEU A 12 6.24 2.59 -1.82
N THR A 13 6.69 3.57 -2.59
CA THR A 13 6.58 4.99 -2.27
C THR A 13 5.15 5.52 -2.39
N GLY A 14 4.90 6.68 -1.80
CA GLY A 14 3.66 7.42 -2.05
C GLY A 14 3.61 8.00 -3.47
N GLY A 15 2.42 8.05 -4.06
CA GLY A 15 2.22 8.60 -5.40
C GLY A 15 0.76 8.74 -5.84
N GLY A 16 -0.19 8.59 -4.92
CA GLY A 16 -1.62 8.57 -5.22
C GLY A 16 -1.95 7.54 -6.31
N ALA A 17 -2.67 7.95 -7.35
CA ALA A 17 -3.04 7.08 -8.46
C ALA A 17 -1.86 6.47 -9.23
N ARG A 18 -0.65 7.04 -9.12
CA ARG A 18 0.58 6.45 -9.70
C ARG A 18 0.99 5.14 -9.01
N GLY A 19 0.37 4.79 -7.89
CA GLY A 19 0.50 3.46 -7.28
C GLY A 19 0.14 2.33 -8.24
N ALA A 20 -0.69 2.57 -9.26
CA ALA A 20 -0.98 1.59 -10.32
C ALA A 20 0.28 1.15 -11.09
N TYR A 21 1.28 2.04 -11.27
CA TYR A 21 2.54 1.66 -11.91
C TYR A 21 3.35 0.69 -11.05
N GLN A 22 3.26 0.81 -9.73
CA GLN A 22 3.88 -0.16 -8.81
C GLN A 22 3.25 -1.55 -8.99
N VAL A 23 1.93 -1.60 -9.23
CA VAL A 23 1.23 -2.87 -9.51
C VAL A 23 1.72 -3.49 -10.82
N GLY A 24 1.88 -2.68 -11.87
CA GLY A 24 2.48 -3.14 -13.13
C GLY A 24 3.86 -3.76 -12.94
N ALA A 25 4.73 -3.11 -12.17
CA ALA A 25 6.04 -3.65 -11.83
C ALA A 25 5.96 -4.96 -11.01
N LEU A 26 5.02 -5.06 -10.05
CA LEU A 26 4.82 -6.26 -9.24
C LEU A 26 4.32 -7.44 -10.08
N ILE A 27 3.48 -7.21 -11.09
CA ILE A 27 3.04 -8.26 -12.03
C ILE A 27 4.23 -8.79 -12.82
N ALA A 28 5.07 -7.91 -13.39
CA ALA A 28 6.26 -8.33 -14.13
C ALA A 28 7.23 -9.12 -13.23
N ILE A 29 7.43 -8.67 -11.98
CA ILE A 29 8.24 -9.41 -11.00
C ILE A 29 7.62 -10.78 -10.68
N ALA A 30 6.29 -10.88 -10.57
CA ALA A 30 5.60 -12.14 -10.34
C ALA A 30 5.79 -13.11 -11.52
N GLU A 31 5.67 -12.64 -12.76
CA GLU A 31 5.93 -13.44 -13.95
C GLU A 31 7.36 -14.00 -13.95
N ILE A 32 8.37 -13.16 -13.72
CA ILE A 32 9.77 -13.59 -13.59
C ILE A 32 9.94 -14.60 -12.45
N CYS A 33 9.34 -14.35 -11.29
CA CYS A 33 9.44 -15.26 -10.15
C CYS A 33 8.78 -16.60 -10.46
N LYS A 34 7.70 -16.62 -11.25
CA LYS A 34 7.00 -17.85 -11.63
C LYS A 34 7.88 -18.70 -12.53
N ASP A 35 8.53 -18.09 -13.51
CA ASP A 35 9.46 -18.76 -14.43
C ASP A 35 10.69 -19.32 -13.69
N LEU A 36 11.12 -18.63 -12.63
CA LEU A 36 12.25 -19.05 -11.78
C LEU A 36 11.86 -19.94 -10.59
N ASN A 37 10.59 -20.33 -10.47
CA ASN A 37 10.05 -21.10 -9.34
C ASN A 37 10.37 -20.47 -7.96
N ILE A 38 10.22 -19.16 -7.85
CA ILE A 38 10.38 -18.37 -6.64
C ILE A 38 8.98 -18.04 -6.09
N ASP A 39 8.64 -18.59 -4.92
CA ASP A 39 7.32 -18.35 -4.30
C ASP A 39 7.12 -16.90 -3.86
N ASN A 40 8.12 -16.33 -3.18
CA ASN A 40 8.09 -14.94 -2.72
C ASN A 40 9.50 -14.32 -2.75
N PRO A 41 9.74 -13.32 -3.61
CA PRO A 41 11.03 -12.65 -3.67
C PRO A 41 11.31 -11.74 -2.47
N PHE A 42 10.30 -11.25 -1.73
CA PHE A 42 10.47 -10.19 -0.74
C PHE A 42 10.06 -10.61 0.68
N GLN A 43 10.99 -10.52 1.62
CA GLN A 43 10.75 -10.84 3.04
C GLN A 43 10.50 -9.59 3.86
N VAL A 44 10.86 -8.41 3.37
CA VAL A 44 10.59 -7.14 4.06
C VAL A 44 9.81 -6.25 3.11
N ILE A 45 8.70 -5.69 3.58
CA ILE A 45 7.86 -4.82 2.75
C ILE A 45 7.68 -3.49 3.49
N SER A 46 7.83 -2.37 2.79
CA SER A 46 7.62 -1.05 3.36
C SER A 46 6.81 -0.17 2.40
N GLY A 47 5.85 0.59 2.93
CA GLY A 47 5.05 1.47 2.09
C GLY A 47 4.55 2.76 2.74
N SER A 48 4.23 3.74 1.91
CA SER A 48 3.65 5.01 2.33
C SER A 48 2.49 5.44 1.43
N SER A 49 1.41 5.98 2.01
CA SER A 49 0.23 6.47 1.26
C SER A 49 -0.33 5.37 0.31
N ALA A 50 -0.45 5.62 -0.99
CA ALA A 50 -0.86 4.61 -1.97
C ALA A 50 0.05 3.36 -1.96
N GLY A 51 1.35 3.54 -1.70
CA GLY A 51 2.28 2.43 -1.54
C GLY A 51 2.06 1.62 -0.26
N ALA A 52 1.45 2.21 0.79
CA ALA A 52 1.05 1.48 1.99
C ALA A 52 -0.10 0.52 1.69
N ILE A 53 -1.07 0.92 0.86
CA ILE A 53 -2.16 0.05 0.39
C ILE A 53 -1.57 -1.17 -0.34
N ASN A 54 -0.72 -0.91 -1.33
CA ASN A 54 -0.05 -1.98 -2.09
C ASN A 54 0.81 -2.86 -1.17
N SER A 55 1.54 -2.27 -0.23
CA SER A 55 2.42 -2.99 0.71
C SER A 55 1.62 -3.92 1.62
N MET A 56 0.54 -3.44 2.21
CA MET A 56 -0.32 -4.26 3.08
C MET A 56 -1.01 -5.37 2.29
N PHE A 57 -1.44 -5.07 1.05
CA PHE A 57 -2.04 -6.08 0.19
C PHE A 57 -1.06 -7.20 -0.13
N MET A 58 0.18 -6.86 -0.52
CA MET A 58 1.22 -7.86 -0.80
C MET A 58 1.67 -8.58 0.46
N ALA A 59 1.77 -7.90 1.61
CA ALA A 59 2.11 -8.51 2.88
C ALA A 59 1.05 -9.54 3.32
N ALA A 60 -0.24 -9.25 3.12
CA ALA A 60 -1.33 -10.20 3.41
C ALA A 60 -1.32 -11.41 2.47
N ASN A 61 -0.83 -11.24 1.24
CA ASN A 61 -0.75 -12.28 0.21
C ASN A 61 0.67 -12.85 0.02
N ALA A 62 1.58 -12.65 0.97
CA ALA A 62 2.99 -13.03 0.80
C ALA A 62 3.20 -14.55 0.57
N HIS A 63 2.32 -15.40 1.11
CA HIS A 63 2.31 -16.85 0.86
C HIS A 63 1.89 -17.25 -0.56
N ARG A 64 1.34 -16.32 -1.33
CA ARG A 64 0.86 -16.50 -2.71
C ARG A 64 1.19 -15.28 -3.55
N PHE A 65 2.46 -14.86 -3.54
CA PHE A 65 2.92 -13.60 -4.14
C PHE A 65 2.39 -13.38 -5.57
N HIS A 66 2.44 -14.44 -6.40
CA HIS A 66 1.97 -14.44 -7.78
C HIS A 66 0.51 -14.04 -7.93
N ASP A 67 -0.36 -14.71 -7.18
CA ASP A 67 -1.79 -14.42 -7.19
C ASP A 67 -2.09 -13.10 -6.49
N GLY A 68 -1.32 -12.75 -5.46
CA GLY A 68 -1.38 -11.46 -4.80
C GLY A 68 -1.16 -10.30 -5.78
N ALA A 69 -0.14 -10.37 -6.64
CA ALA A 69 0.12 -9.34 -7.64
C ALA A 69 -1.05 -9.19 -8.63
N LYS A 70 -1.67 -10.30 -9.06
CA LYS A 70 -2.85 -10.28 -9.94
C LYS A 70 -4.10 -9.74 -9.26
N GLN A 71 -4.36 -10.14 -8.02
CA GLN A 71 -5.50 -9.62 -7.25
C GLN A 71 -5.33 -8.13 -6.96
N LEU A 72 -4.09 -7.68 -6.74
CA LEU A 72 -3.79 -6.26 -6.60
C LEU A 72 -4.12 -5.48 -7.88
N LYS A 73 -3.87 -6.05 -9.06
CA LYS A 73 -4.34 -5.47 -10.34
C LYS A 73 -5.85 -5.29 -10.34
N SER A 74 -6.60 -6.35 -10.03
CA SER A 74 -8.06 -6.30 -9.98
C SER A 74 -8.58 -5.26 -8.98
N LEU A 75 -7.93 -5.12 -7.83
CA LEU A 75 -8.25 -4.08 -6.85
C LEU A 75 -8.11 -2.67 -7.44
N TRP A 76 -7.01 -2.41 -8.16
CA TRP A 76 -6.79 -1.13 -8.82
C TRP A 76 -7.74 -0.88 -9.98
N GLU A 77 -8.15 -1.93 -10.69
CA GLU A 77 -9.18 -1.85 -11.72
C GLU A 77 -10.57 -1.57 -11.12
N GLU A 78 -10.94 -2.21 -10.01
CA GLU A 78 -12.19 -1.94 -9.28
C GLU A 78 -12.21 -0.50 -8.74
N MET A 79 -11.08 0.00 -8.20
CA MET A 79 -10.95 1.40 -7.81
C MET A 79 -11.10 2.36 -9.00
N TYR A 80 -10.75 1.94 -10.21
CA TYR A 80 -10.96 2.74 -11.42
C TYR A 80 -12.42 2.70 -11.88
N VAL A 81 -13.04 1.51 -11.89
CA VAL A 81 -14.41 1.29 -12.35
C VAL A 81 -15.45 1.87 -11.40
N ASN A 82 -15.31 1.71 -10.08
CA ASN A 82 -16.21 2.32 -9.10
C ASN A 82 -16.11 3.86 -9.07
N ASN A 83 -15.13 4.44 -9.78
CA ASN A 83 -14.88 5.86 -9.91
C ASN A 83 -14.93 6.30 -11.39
N ILE A 84 -16.02 5.97 -12.11
CA ILE A 84 -16.20 6.24 -13.57
C ILE A 84 -15.77 7.67 -14.01
N TYR A 85 -15.67 8.65 -13.10
CA TYR A 85 -14.84 9.84 -13.29
C TYR A 85 -13.61 9.84 -12.35
N LYS A 86 -12.41 9.79 -12.96
CA LYS A 86 -11.07 9.89 -12.30
C LYS A 86 -10.96 10.99 -11.24
N SER A 87 -11.85 11.99 -11.23
CA SER A 87 -11.83 13.13 -10.32
C SER A 87 -11.87 12.70 -8.86
N ASN A 88 -12.69 11.74 -8.46
CA ASN A 88 -12.94 11.53 -7.03
C ASN A 88 -11.76 10.84 -6.32
N PHE A 89 -11.24 9.74 -6.87
CA PHE A 89 -10.08 9.04 -6.26
C PHE A 89 -8.79 9.84 -6.39
N THR A 90 -8.53 10.44 -7.56
CA THR A 90 -7.33 11.26 -7.73
C THR A 90 -7.39 12.54 -6.90
N SER A 91 -8.57 13.16 -6.74
CA SER A 91 -8.77 14.32 -5.87
C SER A 91 -8.63 13.93 -4.40
N LEU A 92 -9.19 12.80 -3.96
CA LEU A 92 -8.99 12.28 -2.59
C LEU A 92 -7.50 12.09 -2.28
N MET A 93 -6.78 11.41 -3.18
CA MET A 93 -5.34 11.14 -3.00
C MET A 93 -4.50 12.42 -3.09
N LYS A 94 -4.81 13.33 -4.04
CA LYS A 94 -4.09 14.60 -4.18
C LYS A 94 -4.33 15.52 -2.99
N THR A 95 -5.56 15.58 -2.48
CA THR A 95 -5.91 16.39 -1.31
C THR A 95 -5.25 15.82 -0.06
N GLY A 96 -5.28 14.50 0.14
CA GLY A 96 -4.55 13.84 1.22
C GLY A 96 -3.03 14.05 1.13
N PHE A 97 -2.45 13.98 -0.06
CA PHE A 97 -1.02 14.20 -0.27
C PHE A 97 -0.60 15.67 -0.10
N ARG A 98 -1.35 16.64 -0.63
CA ARG A 98 -1.12 18.08 -0.39
C ARG A 98 -1.17 18.41 1.09
N PHE A 99 -2.13 17.85 1.81
CA PHE A 99 -2.23 18.06 3.24
C PHE A 99 -1.03 17.50 4.01
N ILE A 100 -0.56 16.29 3.66
CA ILE A 100 0.67 15.69 4.24
C ILE A 100 1.88 16.59 3.97
N LEU A 101 2.02 17.12 2.74
CA LEU A 101 3.09 18.06 2.40
C LEU A 101 2.98 19.36 3.21
N GLU A 102 1.78 19.95 3.33
CA GLU A 102 1.54 21.18 4.09
C GLU A 102 1.87 21.02 5.59
N LEU A 103 1.55 19.87 6.18
CA LEU A 103 1.95 19.55 7.55
C LEU A 103 3.47 19.34 7.68
N SER A 104 4.09 18.67 6.70
CA SER A 104 5.53 18.38 6.73
C SER A 104 6.38 19.64 6.51
N LEU A 105 5.81 20.70 5.92
CA LEU A 105 6.48 21.97 5.60
C LEU A 105 6.14 23.11 6.60
N GLY A 106 5.49 22.83 7.74
CA GLY A 106 5.35 23.81 8.83
C GLY A 106 4.03 24.58 8.91
N GLY A 107 2.91 24.03 8.39
CA GLY A 107 1.53 24.31 8.81
C GLY A 107 1.16 25.73 9.28
N LEU A 108 1.10 26.71 8.37
CA LEU A 108 0.73 28.11 8.68
C LEU A 108 -0.73 28.50 8.41
N TYR A 109 -1.60 27.61 7.91
CA TYR A 109 -2.97 28.00 7.54
C TYR A 109 -4.07 27.37 8.42
N LYS A 110 -4.87 28.29 8.98
CA LYS A 110 -5.86 28.15 10.05
C LYS A 110 -6.88 27.02 9.88
N LYS A 111 -7.08 26.32 11.00
CA LYS A 111 -8.30 25.60 11.45
C LYS A 111 -9.60 26.14 10.83
N LYS A 112 -10.31 25.31 10.06
CA LYS A 112 -11.78 25.07 10.13
C LYS A 112 -12.40 24.33 8.93
N GLN A 113 -11.69 24.14 7.80
CA GLN A 113 -12.24 23.39 6.64
C GLN A 113 -12.06 21.85 6.70
N ALA A 114 -11.47 21.33 7.78
CA ALA A 114 -10.90 19.98 7.81
C ALA A 114 -11.89 18.81 8.00
N ARG A 115 -13.19 19.04 8.22
CA ARG A 115 -14.13 17.95 8.57
C ARG A 115 -15.03 17.44 7.44
N ALA A 116 -15.08 18.10 6.27
CA ALA A 116 -16.12 17.83 5.27
C ALA A 116 -15.63 17.49 3.85
N LEU A 117 -14.31 17.44 3.58
CA LEU A 117 -13.80 17.35 2.20
C LEU A 117 -13.13 16.01 1.82
N LEU A 118 -13.03 15.07 2.75
CA LEU A 118 -12.40 13.76 2.52
C LEU A 118 -13.20 12.68 3.25
N ASP A 119 -14.39 12.36 2.75
CA ASP A 119 -15.01 11.09 3.13
C ASP A 119 -14.17 9.95 2.51
N THR A 120 -13.31 9.35 3.34
CA THR A 120 -12.47 8.21 2.95
C THR A 120 -13.16 6.87 3.23
N SER A 121 -14.42 6.87 3.69
CA SER A 121 -15.20 5.66 3.95
C SER A 121 -15.24 4.69 2.77
N PRO A 122 -15.37 5.13 1.50
CA PRO A 122 -15.32 4.22 0.35
C PRO A 122 -13.97 3.51 0.20
N LEU A 123 -12.86 4.22 0.44
CA LEU A 123 -11.52 3.64 0.39
C LEU A 123 -11.28 2.67 1.54
N LYS A 124 -11.74 3.03 2.75
CA LYS A 124 -11.67 2.17 3.92
C LYS A 124 -12.42 0.86 3.66
N GLY A 125 -13.66 0.92 3.19
CA GLY A 125 -14.46 -0.26 2.89
C GLY A 125 -13.83 -1.13 1.80
N LEU A 126 -13.25 -0.53 0.76
CA LEU A 126 -12.56 -1.25 -0.30
C LEU A 126 -11.28 -1.94 0.21
N ILE A 127 -10.53 -1.30 1.12
CA ILE A 127 -9.36 -1.91 1.77
C ILE A 127 -9.78 -3.06 2.69
N GLU A 128 -10.77 -2.86 3.57
CA GLU A 128 -11.23 -3.87 4.52
C GLU A 128 -11.84 -5.09 3.82
N LYS A 129 -12.51 -4.89 2.69
CA LYS A 129 -13.06 -5.96 1.85
C LYS A 129 -11.96 -6.79 1.17
N ASN A 130 -10.86 -6.16 0.77
CA ASN A 130 -9.86 -6.79 -0.10
C ASN A 130 -8.57 -7.21 0.61
N ILE A 131 -8.28 -6.68 1.80
CA ILE A 131 -7.09 -7.03 2.59
C ILE A 131 -7.50 -7.82 3.82
N ASN A 132 -7.15 -9.11 3.83
CA ASN A 132 -7.23 -9.92 5.04
C ASN A 132 -6.02 -9.63 5.94
N PHE A 133 -6.14 -8.63 6.80
CA PHE A 133 -5.06 -8.21 7.71
C PHE A 133 -4.56 -9.32 8.63
N SER A 134 -5.40 -10.30 8.99
CA SER A 134 -4.97 -11.45 9.81
C SER A 134 -3.88 -12.28 9.14
N ASN A 135 -3.83 -12.30 7.80
CA ASN A 135 -2.82 -13.03 7.06
C ASN A 135 -1.44 -12.38 7.13
N VAL A 136 -1.34 -11.08 7.43
CA VAL A 136 -0.05 -10.41 7.60
C VAL A 136 0.71 -11.05 8.76
N GLN A 137 0.06 -11.19 9.93
CA GLN A 137 0.67 -11.82 11.09
C GLN A 137 0.97 -13.31 10.84
N LYS A 138 0.05 -14.05 10.21
CA LYS A 138 0.30 -15.46 9.83
C LYS A 138 1.51 -15.62 8.90
N ASN A 139 1.70 -14.70 7.95
CA ASN A 139 2.85 -14.73 7.05
C ASN A 139 4.17 -14.41 7.79
N ILE A 140 4.10 -13.57 8.84
CA ILE A 140 5.25 -13.30 9.73
C ILE A 140 5.59 -14.54 10.56
N ASP A 141 4.59 -15.12 11.22
CA ASP A 141 4.76 -16.27 12.12
C ASP A 141 5.27 -17.51 11.38
N SER A 142 4.86 -17.70 10.12
CA SER A 142 5.33 -18.78 9.24
C SER A 142 6.71 -18.51 8.60
N GLY A 143 7.31 -17.34 8.83
CA GLY A 143 8.62 -16.97 8.29
C GLY A 143 8.63 -16.66 6.79
N ILE A 144 7.47 -16.62 6.13
CA ILE A 144 7.31 -16.21 4.73
C ILE A 144 7.64 -14.72 4.59
N LEU A 145 7.19 -13.93 5.56
CA LEU A 145 7.49 -12.52 5.71
C LEU A 145 8.34 -12.33 6.97
N HIS A 146 9.36 -11.49 6.88
CA HIS A 146 10.13 -11.07 8.05
C HIS A 146 9.49 -9.89 8.76
N GLY A 147 8.86 -8.97 8.00
CA GLY A 147 8.14 -7.85 8.57
C GLY A 147 7.55 -6.93 7.51
N VAL A 148 6.61 -6.10 7.93
CA VAL A 148 6.03 -5.02 7.14
C VAL A 148 6.07 -3.72 7.93
N SER A 149 6.30 -2.60 7.23
CA SER A 149 6.25 -1.26 7.80
C SER A 149 5.36 -0.36 6.93
N VAL A 150 4.48 0.41 7.57
CA VAL A 150 3.63 1.38 6.86
C VAL A 150 3.61 2.70 7.59
N THR A 151 3.98 3.77 6.89
CA THR A 151 3.90 5.11 7.48
C THR A 151 2.50 5.66 7.31
N ALA A 152 1.87 6.05 8.42
CA ALA A 152 0.63 6.82 8.44
C ALA A 152 0.81 8.11 9.25
N MET A 153 0.17 9.20 8.82
CA MET A 153 0.17 10.47 9.55
C MET A 153 -1.16 10.66 10.27
N ASN A 154 -1.12 10.92 11.58
CA ASN A 154 -2.33 11.18 12.35
C ASN A 154 -2.77 12.64 12.21
N TYR A 155 -3.88 12.83 11.49
CA TYR A 155 -4.51 14.12 11.18
C TYR A 155 -4.91 14.98 12.38
N THR A 156 -5.03 14.40 13.58
CA THR A 156 -5.40 15.16 14.81
C THR A 156 -4.22 15.64 15.62
N THR A 157 -3.04 15.05 15.46
CA THR A 157 -1.86 15.33 16.30
C THR A 157 -0.62 15.79 15.51
N GLY A 158 -0.64 15.71 14.17
CA GLY A 158 0.52 16.04 13.34
C GLY A 158 1.66 15.02 13.44
N ASN A 159 1.49 13.92 14.17
CA ASN A 159 2.51 12.91 14.41
C ASN A 159 2.48 11.80 13.34
N SER A 160 3.66 11.41 12.87
CA SER A 160 3.86 10.22 12.03
C SER A 160 4.00 8.97 12.89
N ARG A 161 3.32 7.88 12.53
CA ARG A 161 3.53 6.54 13.09
C ARG A 161 4.02 5.60 12.00
N ILE A 162 5.02 4.80 12.33
CA ILE A 162 5.60 3.71 11.52
C ILE A 162 5.03 2.39 12.02
#